data_AF-A0A378FNQ8-F1
#
_entry.id   AF-A0A378FNQ8-F1
#
_cell.length_a   1.000
_cell.length_b   1.000
_cell.length_c   1.000
_cell.angle_alpha   90.00
_cell.angle_beta   90.00
_cell.angle_gamma   90.00
#
_symmetry.space_group_name_H-M   'P 1'
#
loop_
_entity.id
_entity.type
_entity.pdbx_description
1 polymer ?
#
loop_
_entity_poly.entity_id
_entity_poly.type
_entity_poly.pdbx_seq_one_letter_code
_entity_poly.pdbx_strand_id
1 'polypeptide(L)'
;MFFSRQVMDSQSRPMRATLDTLLHQIAGNDRVSTSLRRFIGGGTGSVLRWWLGMKLNPVHHAIPIGTLTANLLGAFVIGAGLAWFNRLTGIDPMWKLLITTGFCGGLTTFSTFSAEVVFLLQQGRVSWALLNVAVNLLGSFAMTALAFWLFSQAASR
;
A
#
# COMPACT_ATOMS: atom_id res chain seq x y z
N MET A 1 51.73 -7.83 -23.01
CA MET A 1 50.64 -7.62 -22.03
C MET A 1 49.80 -6.35 -22.29
N PHE A 2 50.23 -5.40 -23.13
CA PHE A 2 49.49 -4.14 -23.38
C PHE A 2 48.27 -4.26 -24.32
N PHE A 3 48.27 -5.19 -25.28
CA PHE A 3 47.21 -5.32 -26.29
C PHE A 3 45.85 -5.80 -25.72
N SER A 4 45.88 -6.56 -24.62
CA SER A 4 44.68 -7.18 -24.03
C SER A 4 43.82 -6.19 -23.23
N ARG A 5 44.42 -5.18 -22.59
CA ARG A 5 43.67 -4.12 -21.87
C ARG A 5 42.92 -3.18 -22.81
N GLN A 6 43.47 -2.88 -23.97
CA GLN A 6 42.87 -1.94 -24.93
C GLN A 6 41.67 -2.55 -25.66
N VAL A 7 41.67 -3.87 -25.89
CA VAL A 7 40.52 -4.61 -26.45
C VAL A 7 39.40 -4.76 -25.41
N MET A 8 39.74 -5.01 -24.15
CA MET A 8 38.77 -5.03 -23.02
C MET A 8 38.13 -3.65 -22.79
N ASP A 9 38.90 -2.57 -22.90
CA ASP A 9 38.38 -1.19 -22.75
C ASP A 9 37.56 -0.75 -23.98
N SER A 10 37.89 -1.23 -25.18
CA SER A 10 37.13 -0.98 -26.42
C SER A 10 35.76 -1.66 -26.45
N GLN A 11 35.66 -2.90 -25.97
CA GLN A 11 34.41 -3.68 -25.93
C GLN A 11 33.47 -3.28 -24.77
N SER A 12 34.01 -2.71 -23.69
CA SER A 12 33.21 -2.29 -22.53
C SER A 12 32.55 -0.92 -22.69
N ARG A 13 33.12 -0.02 -23.52
CA ARG A 13 32.54 1.28 -23.88
C ARG A 13 31.15 1.20 -24.55
N PRO A 14 30.92 0.37 -25.58
CA PRO A 14 29.60 0.26 -26.20
C PRO A 14 28.56 -0.38 -25.26
N MET A 15 28.96 -1.33 -24.41
CA MET A 15 28.08 -1.96 -23.43
C MET A 15 27.63 -0.99 -22.33
N ARG A 16 28.54 -0.14 -21.83
CA ARG A 16 28.19 0.94 -20.89
C ARG A 16 27.24 1.97 -21.52
N ALA A 17 27.53 2.42 -22.73
CA ALA A 17 26.64 3.34 -23.45
C ALA A 17 25.25 2.74 -23.68
N THR A 18 25.15 1.44 -23.97
CA THR A 18 23.87 0.73 -24.14
C THR A 18 23.11 0.66 -22.82
N LEU A 19 23.78 0.34 -21.72
CA LEU A 19 23.18 0.36 -20.38
C LEU A 19 22.70 1.74 -19.98
N ASP A 20 23.48 2.79 -20.22
CA ASP A 20 23.09 4.16 -19.90
C ASP A 20 21.87 4.59 -20.73
N THR A 21 21.81 4.18 -22.00
CA THR A 21 20.67 4.44 -22.88
C THR A 21 19.43 3.70 -22.40
N LEU A 22 19.55 2.42 -22.03
CA LEU A 22 18.46 1.63 -21.46
C LEU A 22 18.00 2.19 -20.11
N LEU A 23 18.92 2.61 -19.24
CA LEU A 23 18.60 3.24 -17.96
C LEU A 23 17.87 4.57 -18.17
N HIS A 24 18.29 5.38 -19.14
CA HIS A 24 17.57 6.60 -19.51
C HIS A 24 16.18 6.30 -20.08
N GLN A 25 16.05 5.25 -20.89
CA GLN A 25 14.79 4.83 -21.51
C GLN A 25 13.82 4.24 -20.49
N ILE A 26 14.34 3.53 -19.49
CA ILE A 26 13.59 3.01 -18.34
C ILE A 26 13.18 4.15 -17.40
N ALA A 27 14.09 5.10 -17.14
CA ALA A 27 13.83 6.27 -16.30
C ALA A 27 12.79 7.23 -16.93
N GLY A 28 12.77 7.32 -18.26
CA GLY A 28 11.77 8.10 -19.01
C GLY A 28 10.44 7.38 -19.24
N ASN A 29 10.28 6.13 -18.79
CA ASN A 29 9.04 5.38 -18.99
C ASN A 29 8.10 5.51 -17.79
N ASP A 30 7.05 6.31 -17.95
CA ASP A 30 6.02 6.55 -16.93
C ASP A 30 5.39 5.25 -16.39
N ARG A 31 5.31 4.19 -17.21
CA ARG A 31 4.79 2.88 -16.77
C ARG A 31 5.70 2.16 -15.78
N VAL A 32 7.02 2.33 -15.93
CA VAL A 32 7.98 1.73 -15.00
C VAL A 32 8.01 2.53 -13.69
N SER A 33 8.03 3.87 -13.78
CA SER A 33 7.99 4.77 -12.62
C SER A 33 6.73 4.55 -11.76
N THR A 34 5.54 4.46 -12.38
CA THR A 34 4.28 4.16 -11.68
C THR A 34 4.27 2.78 -11.02
N SER A 35 4.89 1.78 -11.65
CA SER A 35 4.94 0.41 -11.12
C SER A 35 5.89 0.30 -9.93
N LEU A 36 7.06 0.95 -9.99
CA LEU A 36 8.02 0.98 -8.90
C LEU A 36 7.44 1.64 -7.63
N ARG A 37 6.73 2.76 -7.79
CA ARG A 37 6.11 3.47 -6.65
C ARG A 37 5.03 2.63 -5.96
N ARG A 38 4.21 1.91 -6.72
CA ARG A 38 3.22 0.96 -6.17
C ARG A 38 3.89 -0.19 -5.45
N PHE A 39 4.98 -0.72 -6.00
CA PHE A 39 5.74 -1.80 -5.37
C PHE A 39 6.34 -1.37 -4.03
N ILE A 40 6.98 -0.21 -3.98
CA ILE A 40 7.54 0.35 -2.73
C ILE A 40 6.42 0.60 -1.72
N GLY A 41 5.37 1.33 -2.11
CA GLY A 41 4.25 1.61 -1.21
C GLY A 41 3.58 0.34 -0.70
N GLY A 42 3.27 -0.60 -1.59
CA GLY A 42 2.65 -1.88 -1.26
C GLY A 42 3.52 -2.77 -0.38
N GLY A 43 4.82 -2.81 -0.65
CA GLY A 43 5.81 -3.48 0.18
C GLY A 43 5.77 -2.93 1.61
N THR A 44 5.92 -1.61 1.78
CA THR A 44 5.88 -0.96 3.10
C THR A 44 4.55 -1.19 3.81
N GLY A 45 3.42 -1.08 3.12
CA GLY A 45 2.08 -1.34 3.69
C GLY A 45 1.95 -2.79 4.17
N SER A 46 2.43 -3.76 3.38
CA SER A 46 2.34 -5.18 3.74
C SER A 46 3.20 -5.55 4.95
N VAL A 47 4.40 -4.95 5.08
CA VAL A 47 5.28 -5.13 6.24
C VAL A 47 4.66 -4.54 7.50
N LEU A 48 4.07 -3.35 7.40
CA LEU A 48 3.37 -2.73 8.53
C LEU A 48 2.16 -3.58 8.97
N ARG A 49 1.36 -4.07 8.03
CA ARG A 49 0.25 -4.99 8.33
C ARG A 49 0.75 -6.26 9.01
N TRP A 50 1.83 -6.85 8.52
CA TRP A 50 2.43 -8.04 9.13
C TRP A 50 2.85 -7.77 10.58
N TRP A 51 3.52 -6.64 10.84
CA TRP A 51 3.91 -6.24 12.19
C TRP A 51 2.72 -6.00 13.12
N LEU A 52 1.66 -5.33 12.63
CA LEU A 52 0.40 -5.16 13.36
C LEU A 52 -0.25 -6.50 13.66
N GLY A 53 -0.26 -7.41 12.69
CA GLY A 53 -0.77 -8.78 12.85
C GLY A 53 -0.03 -9.54 13.96
N MET A 54 1.30 -9.51 13.95
CA MET A 54 2.10 -10.18 14.99
C MET A 54 1.84 -9.65 16.39
N LYS A 55 1.70 -8.33 16.56
CA LYS A 55 1.54 -7.71 17.88
C LYS A 55 0.12 -7.74 18.41
N LEU A 56 -0.87 -7.52 17.54
CA LEU A 56 -2.24 -7.22 17.95
C LEU A 56 -3.22 -8.36 17.68
N ASN A 57 -2.97 -9.24 16.71
CA ASN A 57 -3.88 -10.38 16.49
C ASN A 57 -3.95 -11.35 17.70
N PRO A 58 -2.87 -11.60 18.46
CA PRO A 58 -2.95 -12.46 19.65
C PRO A 58 -3.74 -11.86 20.82
N VAL A 59 -4.00 -10.55 20.82
CA VAL A 59 -4.62 -9.84 21.95
C VAL A 59 -6.06 -10.28 22.19
N HIS A 60 -6.78 -10.68 21.14
CA HIS A 60 -8.19 -11.09 21.25
C HIS A 60 -8.47 -12.37 20.46
N HIS A 61 -9.00 -13.40 21.12
CA HIS A 61 -9.16 -14.75 20.57
C HIS A 61 -10.26 -14.89 19.50
N ALA A 62 -11.05 -13.82 19.28
CA ALA A 62 -12.18 -13.85 18.36
C ALA A 62 -12.09 -12.84 17.22
N ILE A 63 -11.35 -11.74 17.42
CA ILE A 63 -11.28 -10.64 16.47
C ILE A 63 -9.80 -10.29 16.34
N PRO A 64 -9.20 -10.55 15.18
CA PRO A 64 -7.80 -10.21 14.95
C PRO A 64 -7.62 -8.69 14.87
N ILE A 65 -7.28 -8.09 16.01
CA ILE A 65 -7.21 -6.63 16.16
C ILE A 65 -6.16 -6.00 15.24
N GLY A 66 -5.08 -6.71 14.92
CA GLY A 66 -4.08 -6.25 13.96
C GLY A 66 -4.61 -6.14 12.55
N THR A 67 -5.34 -7.15 12.08
CA THR A 67 -6.02 -7.13 10.76
C THR A 67 -7.05 -6.01 10.70
N LEU A 68 -7.89 -5.88 11.73
CA LEU A 68 -8.87 -4.80 11.84
C LEU A 68 -8.19 -3.42 11.82
N THR A 69 -7.17 -3.23 12.65
CA THR A 69 -6.44 -1.95 12.74
C THR A 69 -5.82 -1.57 11.41
N ALA A 70 -5.20 -2.53 10.70
CA ALA A 70 -4.61 -2.28 9.39
C ALA A 70 -5.67 -1.84 8.37
N ASN A 71 -6.84 -2.49 8.36
CA ASN A 71 -7.97 -2.13 7.50
C ASN A 71 -8.52 -0.73 7.81
N LEU A 72 -8.75 -0.43 9.09
CA LEU A 72 -9.26 0.87 9.54
C LEU A 72 -8.28 2.01 9.25
N LEU A 73 -6.98 1.80 9.48
CA LEU A 73 -5.95 2.78 9.15
C LEU A 73 -5.88 3.04 7.65
N GLY A 74 -5.94 2.00 6.81
CA GLY A 74 -5.96 2.18 5.36
C GLY A 74 -7.21 2.92 4.88
N ALA A 75 -8.37 2.63 5.46
CA ALA A 75 -9.61 3.34 5.18
C ALA A 75 -9.53 4.83 5.56
N PHE A 76 -8.95 5.14 6.73
CA PHE A 76 -8.69 6.52 7.16
C PHE A 76 -7.76 7.26 6.19
N VAL A 77 -6.66 6.64 5.75
CA VAL A 77 -5.71 7.25 4.80
C VAL A 77 -6.36 7.50 3.45
N ILE A 78 -7.21 6.59 2.95
CA ILE A 78 -7.98 6.81 1.72
C ILE A 78 -8.96 7.97 1.88
N GLY A 79 -9.69 8.05 3.00
CA GLY A 79 -10.62 9.15 3.27
C GLY A 79 -9.93 10.51 3.31
N ALA A 80 -8.77 10.59 3.96
CA ALA A 80 -7.92 11.79 3.96
C ALA A 80 -7.45 12.14 2.54
N GLY A 81 -7.00 11.14 1.79
CA GLY A 81 -6.59 11.30 0.39
C GLY A 81 -7.73 11.82 -0.50
N LEU A 82 -8.97 11.33 -0.32
CA LEU A 82 -10.14 11.81 -1.08
C LEU A 82 -10.42 13.30 -0.82
N ALA A 83 -10.30 13.76 0.43
CA ALA A 83 -10.50 15.18 0.75
C ALA A 83 -9.38 16.06 0.16
N TRP A 84 -8.13 15.61 0.23
CA TRP A 84 -6.94 16.38 -0.15
C TRP A 84 -6.69 16.40 -1.67
N PHE A 85 -6.76 15.23 -2.32
CA PHE A 85 -6.46 15.09 -3.75
C PHE A 85 -7.52 15.70 -4.67
N ASN A 86 -8.76 15.88 -4.20
CA ASN A 86 -9.78 16.57 -4.98
C ASN A 86 -9.55 18.09 -5.06
N ARG A 87 -8.73 18.67 -4.16
CA ARG A 87 -8.47 20.12 -4.11
C ARG A 87 -7.10 20.51 -4.66
N LEU A 88 -6.09 19.68 -4.48
CA LEU A 88 -4.73 19.99 -4.91
C LEU A 88 -4.45 19.42 -6.30
N THR A 89 -4.82 20.20 -7.33
CA THR A 89 -4.56 19.88 -8.74
C THR A 89 -3.08 19.90 -9.12
N GLY A 90 -2.20 20.45 -8.27
CA GLY A 90 -0.75 20.54 -8.49
C GLY A 90 0.09 19.39 -7.90
N ILE A 91 -0.51 18.39 -7.24
CA ILE A 91 0.25 17.24 -6.73
C ILE A 91 0.58 16.29 -7.87
N ASP A 92 1.85 15.88 -7.97
CA ASP A 92 2.29 14.83 -8.90
C ASP A 92 1.40 13.57 -8.70
N PRO A 93 0.63 13.15 -9.73
CA PRO A 93 -0.28 12.00 -9.68
C PRO A 93 0.37 10.72 -9.16
N MET A 94 1.69 10.64 -9.27
CA MET A 94 2.46 9.51 -8.80
C MET A 94 2.50 9.38 -7.26
N TRP A 95 2.41 10.47 -6.51
CA TRP A 95 2.28 10.41 -5.04
C TRP A 95 0.95 9.83 -4.61
N LYS A 96 -0.12 10.19 -5.34
CA LYS A 96 -1.45 9.62 -5.13
C LYS A 96 -1.40 8.10 -5.33
N LEU A 97 -0.80 7.63 -6.43
CA LEU A 97 -0.63 6.20 -6.71
C LEU A 97 0.19 5.46 -5.65
N LEU A 98 1.27 6.06 -5.15
CA LEU A 98 2.11 5.47 -4.10
C LEU A 98 1.32 5.27 -2.81
N ILE A 99 0.56 6.27 -2.37
CA ILE A 99 -0.15 6.26 -1.09
C ILE A 99 -1.43 5.42 -1.17
N THR A 100 -2.29 5.66 -2.17
CA THR A 100 -3.58 4.98 -2.24
C THR A 100 -3.42 3.55 -2.72
N THR A 101 -2.86 3.36 -3.90
CA THR A 101 -2.83 2.03 -4.54
C THR A 101 -1.66 1.20 -4.03
N GLY A 102 -0.51 1.82 -3.76
CA GLY A 102 0.63 1.15 -3.13
C GLY A 102 0.36 0.89 -1.66
N PHE A 103 0.55 1.90 -0.81
CA PHE A 103 0.56 1.75 0.65
C PHE A 103 -0.77 1.25 1.20
N CYS A 104 -1.90 1.89 0.91
CA CYS A 104 -3.19 1.42 1.43
C CYS A 104 -3.56 0.04 0.85
N GLY A 105 -3.20 -0.24 -0.41
CA GLY A 105 -3.39 -1.55 -1.02
C GLY A 105 -2.59 -2.68 -0.33
N GLY A 106 -1.36 -2.40 0.12
CA GLY A 106 -0.56 -3.36 0.88
C GLY A 106 -0.94 -3.47 2.37
N LEU A 107 -1.34 -2.35 2.96
CA LEU A 107 -1.73 -2.24 4.36
C LEU A 107 -3.08 -2.92 4.64
N THR A 108 -4.07 -2.72 3.77
CA THR A 108 -5.39 -3.35 3.92
C THR A 108 -5.39 -4.76 3.37
N THR A 109 -6.27 -5.62 3.87
CA THR A 109 -6.40 -6.99 3.39
C THR A 109 -7.85 -7.48 3.47
N PHE A 110 -8.36 -7.94 2.34
CA PHE A 110 -9.63 -8.67 2.28
C PHE A 110 -9.42 -10.18 2.43
N SER A 111 -8.30 -10.72 1.90
CA SER A 111 -8.03 -12.16 1.92
C SER A 111 -7.83 -12.69 3.34
N THR A 112 -7.06 -11.98 4.17
CA THR A 112 -6.84 -12.37 5.57
C THR A 112 -8.14 -12.26 6.37
N PHE A 113 -8.86 -11.15 6.24
CA PHE A 113 -10.17 -10.94 6.86
C PHE A 113 -11.17 -12.05 6.49
N SER A 114 -11.24 -12.43 5.22
CA SER A 114 -12.13 -13.50 4.75
C SER A 114 -11.80 -14.84 5.41
N ALA A 115 -10.51 -15.21 5.47
CA ALA A 115 -10.07 -16.44 6.14
C ALA A 115 -10.44 -16.43 7.65
N GLU A 116 -10.24 -15.31 8.34
CA GLU A 116 -10.60 -15.16 9.75
C GLU A 116 -12.11 -15.36 10.00
N VAL A 117 -12.96 -14.80 9.13
CA VAL A 117 -14.42 -14.98 9.21
C VAL A 117 -14.79 -16.43 8.94
N VAL A 118 -14.22 -17.06 7.91
CA VAL A 118 -14.48 -18.47 7.59
C VAL A 118 -14.05 -19.39 8.74
N PHE A 119 -12.91 -19.14 9.36
CA PHE A 119 -12.46 -19.93 10.52
C PHE A 119 -13.40 -19.80 11.72
N LEU A 120 -13.93 -18.60 12.00
CA LEU A 120 -14.95 -18.42 13.05
C LEU A 120 -16.24 -19.17 12.75
N LEU A 121 -16.68 -19.17 11.48
CA LEU A 121 -17.84 -19.95 11.05
C LEU A 121 -17.62 -21.45 11.19
N GLN A 122 -16.43 -21.96 10.81
CA GLN A 122 -16.06 -23.37 10.97
C GLN A 122 -16.02 -23.80 12.45
N GLN A 123 -15.65 -22.90 13.35
CA GLN A 123 -15.69 -23.12 14.80
C GLN A 123 -17.11 -23.03 15.40
N GLY A 124 -18.15 -22.81 14.59
CA GLY A 124 -19.52 -22.60 15.06
C GLY A 124 -19.76 -21.24 15.74
N ARG A 125 -18.77 -20.33 15.71
CA ARG A 125 -18.79 -19.03 16.39
C ARG A 125 -19.40 -17.94 15.51
N VAL A 126 -20.65 -18.16 15.07
CA VAL A 126 -21.34 -17.29 14.10
C VAL A 126 -21.45 -15.84 14.57
N SER A 127 -21.76 -15.60 15.85
CA SER A 127 -21.87 -14.25 16.40
C SER A 127 -20.57 -13.45 16.26
N TRP A 128 -19.42 -14.10 16.48
CA TRP A 128 -18.11 -13.46 16.32
C TRP A 128 -17.75 -13.23 14.86
N ALA A 129 -18.12 -14.16 13.96
CA ALA A 129 -17.95 -13.98 12.53
C ALA A 129 -18.73 -12.74 12.04
N LEU A 130 -20.02 -12.62 12.41
CA LEU A 130 -20.85 -11.48 12.06
C LEU A 130 -20.33 -10.17 12.64
N LEU A 131 -19.86 -10.19 13.90
CA LEU A 131 -19.27 -9.02 14.52
C LEU A 131 -17.98 -8.59 13.79
N ASN A 132 -17.10 -9.54 13.43
CA ASN A 132 -15.87 -9.22 12.70
C ASN A 132 -16.16 -8.60 11.33
N VAL A 133 -17.18 -9.13 10.62
CA VAL A 133 -17.69 -8.55 9.37
C VAL A 133 -18.22 -7.13 9.58
N ALA A 134 -19.09 -6.94 10.56
CA ALA A 134 -19.71 -5.65 10.84
C ALA A 134 -18.67 -4.59 11.22
N VAL A 135 -17.74 -4.92 12.12
CA VAL A 135 -16.73 -3.97 12.60
C VAL A 135 -15.73 -3.61 11.50
N ASN A 136 -15.32 -4.56 10.65
CA ASN A 136 -14.46 -4.23 9.50
C ASN A 136 -15.17 -3.33 8.49
N LEU A 137 -16.41 -3.65 8.09
CA LEU A 137 -17.15 -2.90 7.09
C LEU A 137 -17.58 -1.52 7.61
N LEU A 138 -18.36 -1.50 8.69
CA LEU A 138 -18.90 -0.27 9.27
C LEU A 138 -17.79 0.60 9.82
N GLY A 139 -16.77 0.00 10.45
CA GLY A 139 -15.61 0.73 10.92
C GLY A 139 -14.82 1.36 9.79
N SER A 140 -14.59 0.66 8.68
CA SER A 140 -13.87 1.22 7.53
C SER A 140 -14.64 2.36 6.87
N PHE A 141 -15.96 2.23 6.72
CA PHE A 141 -16.79 3.33 6.23
C PHE A 141 -16.77 4.53 7.18
N ALA A 142 -16.89 4.29 8.49
CA ALA A 142 -16.84 5.33 9.50
C ALA A 142 -15.48 6.06 9.49
N MET A 143 -14.36 5.34 9.41
CA MET A 143 -13.02 5.93 9.34
C MET A 143 -12.80 6.72 8.06
N THR A 144 -13.29 6.23 6.93
CA THR A 144 -13.21 6.95 5.64
C THR A 144 -14.00 8.26 5.71
N ALA A 145 -15.25 8.21 6.21
CA ALA A 145 -16.11 9.38 6.35
C ALA A 145 -15.55 10.39 7.36
N LEU A 146 -15.05 9.91 8.50
CA LEU A 146 -14.42 10.71 9.54
C LEU A 146 -13.20 11.45 8.99
N ALA A 147 -12.28 10.74 8.33
CA ALA A 147 -11.11 11.35 7.72
C ALA A 147 -11.52 12.39 6.68
N PHE A 148 -12.45 12.05 5.79
CA PHE A 148 -12.93 12.99 4.77
C PHE A 148 -13.51 14.27 5.39
N TRP A 149 -14.34 14.15 6.44
CA TRP A 149 -14.92 15.29 7.14
C TRP A 149 -13.88 16.13 7.90
N LEU A 150 -12.92 15.49 8.58
CA LEU A 150 -11.84 16.20 9.29
C LEU A 150 -10.96 17.00 8.32
N PHE A 151 -10.50 16.36 7.25
CA PHE A 151 -9.57 16.98 6.30
C PHE A 151 -10.26 17.98 5.37
N SER A 152 -11.55 17.82 5.07
CA SER A 152 -12.30 18.81 4.28
C SER A 152 -12.51 20.13 5.03
N GLN A 153 -12.71 20.08 6.36
CA GLN A 153 -12.80 21.27 7.20
C GLN A 153 -11.44 21.94 7.39
N ALA A 154 -10.39 21.16 7.66
CA ALA A 154 -9.04 21.70 7.79
C ALA A 154 -8.59 22.41 6.51
N ALA A 155 -8.97 21.90 5.34
CA ALA A 155 -8.70 22.51 4.04
C ALA A 155 -9.66 23.65 3.64
N SER A 156 -10.65 23.99 4.48
CA SER A 156 -11.55 25.14 4.28
C SER A 156 -11.11 26.41 5.03
N ARG A 157 -10.05 26.31 5.84
CA ARG A 157 -9.32 27.43 6.42
C ARG A 157 -8.12 27.76 5.54
#